data_AF-A0A9X3PDA6-F1
#
_entry.id   AF-A0A9X3PDA6-F1
#
_cell.length_a   1.000
_cell.length_b   1.000
_cell.length_c   1.000
_cell.angle_alpha   90.00
_cell.angle_beta   90.00
_cell.angle_gamma   90.00
#
_symmetry.space_group_name_H-M   'P 1'
#
loop_
_entity.id
_entity.type
_entity.pdbx_description
1 polymer ?
#
loop_
_entity_poly.entity_id
_entity_poly.type
_entity_poly.pdbx_seq_one_letter_code
_entity_poly.pdbx_strand_id
1 'polypeptide(L)'
;MSIIGFIGSGNIGGTIARLAVAAGHEVVLSNRRGPDSLAGLVAELGPKARAATPAEAAAAGDFVIVTVPLHAYKSVPVEELRGKVVIDTNNYYPQRDGKIAELDDESTTTSELLQAHLPESSVVKGFNNIYFKHIAELARPSGDAQRSVLAIAGDDEAAKKTVADFIDSIGWDAYDVGPLAEGWRFQRDTPAYGGVYFAEKPTDGGFDVPGRQATAADIEPLLKAAKRYRDM
;
A
#
# COMPACT_ATOMS: atom_id res chain seq x y z
N MET A 1 -9.06 15.07 -8.75
CA MET A 1 -7.65 15.13 -9.19
C MET A 1 -6.85 15.63 -8.00
N SER A 2 -5.76 14.96 -7.66
CA SER A 2 -4.96 15.20 -6.45
C SER A 2 -3.47 15.07 -6.77
N ILE A 3 -2.63 15.69 -5.96
CA ILE A 3 -1.18 15.47 -5.95
C ILE A 3 -0.88 14.36 -4.95
N ILE A 4 -0.14 13.34 -5.37
CA ILE A 4 0.17 12.18 -4.54
C ILE A 4 1.67 12.13 -4.27
N GLY A 5 2.05 12.20 -3.01
CA GLY A 5 3.43 12.01 -2.59
C GLY A 5 3.76 10.53 -2.50
N PHE A 6 4.92 10.11 -3.01
CA PHE A 6 5.41 8.74 -2.85
C PHE A 6 6.72 8.74 -2.09
N ILE A 7 6.75 8.05 -0.96
CA ILE A 7 7.96 7.75 -0.18
C ILE A 7 8.34 6.31 -0.48
N GLY A 8 9.29 6.15 -1.40
CA GLY A 8 9.60 4.88 -2.04
C GLY A 8 9.00 4.80 -3.45
N SER A 9 9.79 4.28 -4.39
CA SER A 9 9.36 4.09 -5.78
C SER A 9 9.85 2.74 -6.31
N GLY A 10 9.77 1.71 -5.47
CA GLY A 10 10.01 0.32 -5.87
C GLY A 10 8.84 -0.26 -6.67
N ASN A 11 8.75 -1.58 -6.73
CA ASN A 11 7.73 -2.28 -7.51
C ASN A 11 6.28 -1.81 -7.20
N ILE A 12 5.89 -1.72 -5.93
CA ILE A 12 4.54 -1.28 -5.54
C ILE A 12 4.34 0.21 -5.88
N GLY A 13 5.19 1.09 -5.36
CA GLY A 13 5.10 2.54 -5.61
C GLY A 13 5.11 2.92 -7.09
N GLY A 14 5.99 2.31 -7.89
CA GLY A 14 6.07 2.55 -9.32
C GLY A 14 4.79 2.11 -10.05
N THR A 15 4.24 0.93 -9.72
CA THR A 15 2.96 0.49 -10.31
C THR A 15 1.81 1.43 -9.94
N ILE A 16 1.68 1.80 -8.67
CA ILE A 16 0.60 2.70 -8.23
C ILE A 16 0.76 4.08 -8.87
N ALA A 17 1.99 4.60 -9.01
CA ALA A 17 2.23 5.88 -9.68
C ALA A 17 1.80 5.88 -11.15
N ARG A 18 2.01 4.77 -11.89
CA ARG A 18 1.51 4.62 -13.26
C ARG A 18 -0.01 4.70 -13.33
N LEU A 19 -0.70 3.98 -12.45
CA LEU A 19 -2.16 4.00 -12.40
C LEU A 19 -2.69 5.36 -11.98
N ALA A 20 -2.04 6.02 -11.00
CA ALA A 20 -2.41 7.36 -10.56
C ALA A 20 -2.31 8.38 -11.70
N VAL A 21 -1.21 8.37 -12.47
CA VAL A 21 -1.05 9.25 -13.65
C VAL A 21 -2.09 8.94 -14.72
N ALA A 22 -2.36 7.66 -14.99
CA ALA A 22 -3.39 7.22 -15.94
C ALA A 22 -4.81 7.67 -15.53
N ALA A 23 -5.11 7.62 -14.23
CA ALA A 23 -6.33 8.15 -13.63
C ALA A 23 -6.36 9.70 -13.55
N GLY A 24 -5.28 10.35 -13.95
CA GLY A 24 -5.19 11.79 -14.12
C GLY A 24 -4.60 12.57 -12.94
N HIS A 25 -4.13 11.90 -11.89
CA HIS A 25 -3.45 12.51 -10.75
C HIS A 25 -2.03 12.97 -11.10
N GLU A 26 -1.50 13.89 -10.29
CA GLU A 26 -0.09 14.26 -10.30
C GLU A 26 0.67 13.44 -9.26
N VAL A 27 1.90 13.05 -9.56
CA VAL A 27 2.72 12.22 -8.67
C VAL A 27 4.07 12.86 -8.39
N VAL A 28 4.43 12.90 -7.11
CA VAL A 28 5.74 13.38 -6.64
C VAL A 28 6.49 12.19 -6.07
N LEU A 29 7.46 11.69 -6.84
CA LEU A 29 8.17 10.46 -6.55
C LEU A 29 9.44 10.73 -5.75
N SER A 30 9.68 9.96 -4.71
CA SER A 30 10.94 10.01 -3.96
C SER A 30 11.45 8.63 -3.60
N ASN A 31 12.77 8.54 -3.43
CA ASN A 31 13.42 7.36 -2.87
C ASN A 31 14.72 7.78 -2.16
N ARG A 32 15.37 6.84 -1.46
CA ARG A 32 16.61 7.09 -0.71
C ARG A 32 17.85 7.41 -1.56
N ARG A 33 17.83 7.14 -2.87
CA ARG A 33 18.94 7.38 -3.81
C ARG A 33 18.89 8.77 -4.44
N GLY A 34 17.86 9.55 -4.12
CA GLY A 34 17.68 10.92 -4.61
C GLY A 34 16.94 11.02 -5.95
N PRO A 35 16.51 12.24 -6.32
CA PRO A 35 15.65 12.50 -7.48
C PRO A 35 16.23 11.99 -8.81
N ASP A 36 17.55 12.14 -9.02
CA ASP A 36 18.20 11.75 -10.28
C ASP A 36 18.03 10.27 -10.60
N SER A 37 17.96 9.41 -9.57
CA SER A 37 17.74 7.97 -9.73
C SER A 37 16.35 7.61 -10.27
N LEU A 38 15.43 8.58 -10.34
CA LEU A 38 14.06 8.43 -10.81
C LEU A 38 13.83 9.01 -12.22
N ALA A 39 14.88 9.55 -12.87
CA ALA A 39 14.76 10.21 -14.17
C ALA A 39 14.05 9.34 -15.23
N GLY A 40 14.37 8.04 -15.28
CA GLY A 40 13.72 7.11 -16.21
C GLY A 40 12.22 6.91 -15.92
N LEU A 41 11.84 6.76 -14.65
CA LEU A 41 10.45 6.60 -14.25
C LEU A 41 9.64 7.89 -14.52
N VAL A 42 10.21 9.05 -14.21
CA VAL A 42 9.57 10.35 -14.51
C VAL A 42 9.38 10.55 -16.00
N ALA A 43 10.41 10.25 -16.81
CA ALA A 43 10.31 10.36 -18.27
C ALA A 43 9.20 9.45 -18.84
N GLU A 44 9.05 8.24 -18.30
CA GLU A 44 7.99 7.31 -18.69
C GLU A 44 6.58 7.82 -18.32
N LEU A 45 6.42 8.39 -17.12
CA LEU A 45 5.15 8.89 -16.61
C LEU A 45 4.75 10.24 -17.23
N GLY A 46 5.70 10.98 -17.79
CA GLY A 46 5.45 12.23 -18.51
C GLY A 46 5.13 13.42 -17.57
N PRO A 47 4.37 14.42 -18.06
CA PRO A 47 4.29 15.75 -17.43
C PRO A 47 3.58 15.78 -16.07
N LYS A 48 2.87 14.72 -15.69
CA LYS A 48 2.20 14.60 -14.40
C LYS A 48 3.09 14.00 -13.31
N ALA A 49 4.35 13.69 -13.62
CA ALA A 49 5.29 13.15 -12.66
C ALA A 49 6.50 14.04 -12.50
N ARG A 50 6.99 14.15 -11.27
CA ARG A 50 8.30 14.72 -10.96
C ARG A 50 8.99 13.94 -9.85
N ALA A 51 10.32 13.97 -9.85
CA ALA A 51 11.12 13.41 -8.78
C ALA A 51 11.44 14.47 -7.71
N ALA A 52 11.55 14.05 -6.46
CA ALA A 52 11.84 14.91 -5.31
C ALA A 52 12.51 14.11 -4.19
N THR A 53 12.94 14.81 -3.14
CA THR A 53 13.33 14.19 -1.87
C THR A 53 12.09 13.66 -1.12
N PRO A 54 12.25 12.73 -0.14
CA PRO A 54 11.13 12.27 0.67
C PRO A 54 10.35 13.39 1.38
N ALA A 55 11.05 14.39 1.92
CA ALA A 55 10.43 15.55 2.56
C ALA A 55 9.60 16.38 1.56
N GLU A 56 10.15 16.66 0.38
CA GLU A 56 9.43 17.42 -0.66
C GLU A 56 8.22 16.65 -1.22
N ALA A 57 8.32 15.32 -1.36
CA ALA A 57 7.20 14.47 -1.76
C ALA A 57 6.11 14.44 -0.67
N ALA A 58 6.51 14.35 0.60
CA ALA A 58 5.60 14.40 1.74
C ALA A 58 4.86 15.75 1.80
N ALA A 59 5.59 16.85 1.68
CA ALA A 59 5.04 18.20 1.73
C ALA A 59 4.08 18.49 0.58
N ALA A 60 4.39 18.02 -0.64
CA ALA A 60 3.61 18.33 -1.84
C ALA A 60 2.33 17.50 -2.01
N GLY A 61 2.28 16.27 -1.48
CA GLY A 61 1.10 15.40 -1.65
C GLY A 61 -0.11 15.86 -0.83
N ASP A 62 -1.29 15.83 -1.41
CA ASP A 62 -2.57 15.96 -0.67
C ASP A 62 -2.72 14.80 0.32
N PHE A 63 -2.25 13.62 -0.10
CA PHE A 63 -1.97 12.45 0.74
C PHE A 63 -0.70 11.75 0.23
N VAL A 64 -0.17 10.82 1.03
CA VAL A 64 1.14 10.21 0.77
C VAL A 64 1.08 8.70 0.83
N ILE A 65 1.77 8.03 -0.09
CA ILE A 65 1.93 6.58 -0.13
C ILE A 65 3.33 6.23 0.36
N VAL A 66 3.40 5.48 1.46
CA VAL A 66 4.64 4.96 2.05
C VAL A 66 4.84 3.52 1.59
N THR A 67 5.88 3.31 0.79
CA THR A 67 6.21 2.04 0.14
C THR A 67 7.72 1.75 0.22
N VAL A 68 8.30 2.03 1.38
CA VAL A 68 9.68 1.64 1.74
C VAL A 68 9.70 0.26 2.41
N PRO A 69 10.85 -0.44 2.46
CA PRO A 69 11.01 -1.58 3.36
C PRO A 69 10.73 -1.17 4.81
N LEU A 70 10.13 -2.07 5.59
CA LEU A 70 9.68 -1.74 6.94
C LEU A 70 10.81 -1.25 7.83
N HIS A 71 12.03 -1.80 7.77
CA HIS A 71 13.16 -1.29 8.59
C HIS A 71 13.46 0.21 8.40
N ALA A 72 12.99 0.82 7.30
CA ALA A 72 13.17 2.23 7.00
C ALA A 72 11.99 3.11 7.45
N TYR A 73 10.96 2.59 8.13
CA TYR A 73 9.76 3.37 8.49
C TYR A 73 10.10 4.64 9.29
N LYS A 74 11.12 4.59 10.16
CA LYS A 74 11.59 5.75 10.96
C LYS A 74 12.20 6.88 10.12
N SER A 75 12.52 6.62 8.85
CA SER A 75 13.01 7.65 7.92
C SER A 75 11.88 8.42 7.21
N VAL A 76 10.63 8.01 7.40
CA VAL A 76 9.46 8.71 6.88
C VAL A 76 9.39 10.09 7.56
N PRO A 77 9.27 11.21 6.81
CA PRO A 77 9.27 12.56 7.39
C PRO A 77 8.04 12.81 8.24
N VAL A 78 8.22 13.17 9.51
CA VAL A 78 7.11 13.40 10.45
C VAL A 78 6.48 14.77 10.24
N GLU A 79 7.30 15.81 10.16
CA GLU A 79 6.84 17.21 10.13
C GLU A 79 5.98 17.49 8.90
N GLU A 80 6.44 17.07 7.72
CA GLU A 80 5.76 17.29 6.45
C GLU A 80 4.46 16.48 6.30
N LEU A 81 4.26 15.47 7.14
CA LEU A 81 3.07 14.60 7.14
C LEU A 81 2.04 14.96 8.21
N ARG A 82 2.29 15.95 9.07
CA ARG A 82 1.32 16.38 10.09
C ARG A 82 -0.03 16.72 9.46
N GLY A 83 -1.09 16.14 9.97
CA GLY A 83 -2.47 16.29 9.49
C GLY A 83 -2.80 15.58 8.17
N LYS A 84 -1.85 14.84 7.57
CA LYS A 84 -2.06 14.18 6.26
C LYS A 84 -2.55 12.75 6.40
N VAL A 85 -3.25 12.30 5.37
CA VAL A 85 -3.54 10.88 5.15
C VAL A 85 -2.30 10.18 4.61
N VAL A 86 -1.96 9.04 5.19
CA VAL A 86 -0.80 8.22 4.80
C VAL A 86 -1.25 6.80 4.50
N ILE A 87 -1.06 6.36 3.25
CA ILE A 87 -1.32 4.99 2.83
C ILE A 87 -0.07 4.16 3.08
N ASP A 88 -0.14 3.19 4.00
CA ASP A 88 0.96 2.28 4.32
C ASP A 88 0.84 0.96 3.55
N THR A 89 1.85 0.66 2.74
CA THR A 89 1.92 -0.59 1.96
C THR A 89 2.81 -1.65 2.60
N ASN A 90 3.21 -1.48 3.87
CA ASN A 90 4.23 -2.33 4.48
C ASN A 90 3.76 -3.74 4.82
N ASN A 91 4.73 -4.65 4.78
CA ASN A 91 4.70 -5.97 5.40
C ASN A 91 6.03 -6.19 6.14
N TYR A 92 6.00 -7.01 7.18
CA TYR A 92 7.17 -7.37 7.95
C TYR A 92 7.84 -8.64 7.42
N TYR A 93 9.12 -8.52 7.10
CA TYR A 93 9.96 -9.62 6.64
C TYR A 93 11.25 -9.64 7.47
N PRO A 94 11.37 -10.50 8.51
CA PRO A 94 12.55 -10.51 9.37
C PRO A 94 13.89 -10.64 8.63
N GLN A 95 13.89 -11.34 7.49
CA GLN A 95 15.07 -11.52 6.64
C GLN A 95 15.51 -10.21 5.93
N ARG A 96 14.57 -9.30 5.68
CA ARG A 96 14.80 -7.99 5.04
C ARG A 96 14.93 -6.88 6.09
N ASP A 97 14.15 -6.96 7.16
CA ASP A 97 13.94 -5.85 8.09
C ASP A 97 14.72 -5.99 9.40
N GLY A 98 15.35 -7.15 9.63
CA GLY A 98 15.82 -7.54 10.96
C GLY A 98 14.65 -7.92 11.86
N LYS A 99 14.94 -8.50 13.02
CA LYS A 99 13.88 -8.83 13.99
C LYS A 99 13.39 -7.58 14.71
N ILE A 100 12.08 -7.39 14.77
CA ILE A 100 11.38 -6.34 15.52
C ILE A 100 10.54 -7.04 16.58
N ALA A 101 10.91 -6.89 17.85
CA ALA A 101 10.36 -7.68 18.95
C ALA A 101 8.83 -7.54 19.08
N GLU A 102 8.32 -6.31 18.93
CA GLU A 102 6.91 -5.98 19.07
C GLU A 102 6.02 -6.58 17.94
N LEU A 103 6.64 -6.89 16.80
CA LEU A 103 5.97 -7.61 15.70
C LEU A 103 6.14 -9.11 15.81
N ASP A 104 7.27 -9.58 16.38
CA ASP A 104 7.51 -10.99 16.65
C ASP A 104 6.57 -11.51 17.77
N ASP A 105 6.25 -10.70 18.78
CA ASP A 105 5.29 -11.02 19.86
C ASP A 105 3.85 -10.54 19.59
N GLU A 106 3.65 -9.84 18.47
CA GLU A 106 2.37 -9.29 18.02
C GLU A 106 1.67 -8.40 19.06
N SER A 107 2.45 -7.66 19.85
CA SER A 107 1.97 -6.56 20.69
C SER A 107 1.55 -5.33 19.86
N THR A 108 1.99 -5.24 18.61
CA THR A 108 1.57 -4.22 17.64
C THR A 108 1.45 -4.81 16.23
N THR A 109 0.99 -4.00 15.27
CA THR A 109 0.98 -4.33 13.84
C THR A 109 1.93 -3.43 13.04
N THR A 110 2.26 -3.87 11.83
CA THR A 110 3.17 -3.13 10.93
C THR A 110 2.76 -1.68 10.70
N SER A 111 1.47 -1.43 10.51
CA SER A 111 0.97 -0.08 10.23
C SER A 111 0.76 0.73 11.51
N GLU A 112 0.52 0.10 12.65
CA GLU A 112 0.54 0.78 13.96
C GLU A 112 1.93 1.31 14.32
N LEU A 113 3.02 0.62 13.91
CA LEU A 113 4.38 1.19 14.06
C LEU A 113 4.54 2.50 13.27
N LEU A 114 3.99 2.57 12.05
CA LEU A 114 4.04 3.80 11.27
C LEU A 114 3.13 4.87 11.87
N GLN A 115 1.95 4.51 12.38
CA GLN A 115 1.06 5.44 13.08
C GLN A 115 1.70 6.01 14.33
N ALA A 116 2.43 5.22 15.11
CA ALA A 116 3.17 5.68 16.28
C ALA A 116 4.32 6.64 15.91
N HIS A 117 4.96 6.43 14.76
CA HIS A 117 5.97 7.35 14.21
C HIS A 117 5.36 8.65 13.65
N LEU A 118 4.11 8.60 13.19
CA LEU A 118 3.37 9.71 12.62
C LEU A 118 2.14 10.07 13.48
N PRO A 119 2.34 10.55 14.74
CA PRO A 119 1.26 10.68 15.71
C PRO A 119 0.17 11.69 15.32
N GLU A 120 0.46 12.55 14.36
CA GLU A 120 -0.45 13.61 13.89
C GLU A 120 -0.94 13.38 12.45
N SER A 121 -0.62 12.23 11.87
CA SER A 121 -1.13 11.78 10.58
C SER A 121 -2.21 10.72 10.79
N SER A 122 -3.04 10.49 9.77
CA SER A 122 -3.99 9.38 9.75
C SER A 122 -3.47 8.27 8.83
N VAL A 123 -2.96 7.19 9.42
CA VAL A 123 -2.43 6.05 8.68
C VAL A 123 -3.56 5.10 8.29
N VAL A 124 -3.57 4.69 7.02
CA VAL A 124 -4.46 3.66 6.48
C VAL A 124 -3.61 2.61 5.79
N LYS A 125 -3.76 1.34 6.18
CA LYS A 125 -3.10 0.22 5.53
C LYS A 125 -3.80 -0.10 4.21
N GLY A 126 -3.04 -0.36 3.15
CA GLY A 126 -3.57 -0.78 1.85
C GLY A 126 -2.47 -1.27 0.90
N PHE A 127 -2.85 -1.96 -0.18
CA PHE A 127 -1.93 -2.52 -1.20
C PHE A 127 -0.87 -3.52 -0.72
N ASN A 128 -0.78 -3.79 0.59
CA ASN A 128 0.24 -4.69 1.12
C ASN A 128 -0.04 -6.15 0.76
N ASN A 129 -1.31 -6.54 0.52
CA ASN A 129 -1.72 -7.93 0.35
C ASN A 129 -1.82 -8.40 -1.10
N ILE A 130 -1.25 -7.69 -2.06
CA ILE A 130 -1.33 -8.01 -3.49
C ILE A 130 0.05 -7.98 -4.15
N TYR A 131 0.25 -8.86 -5.14
CA TYR A 131 1.47 -8.85 -5.96
C TYR A 131 1.51 -7.61 -6.87
N PHE A 132 2.66 -6.95 -6.95
CA PHE A 132 2.75 -5.63 -7.59
C PHE A 132 2.35 -5.61 -9.08
N LYS A 133 2.50 -6.72 -9.82
CA LYS A 133 2.05 -6.78 -11.22
C LYS A 133 0.53 -6.83 -11.30
N HIS A 134 -0.10 -7.56 -10.38
CA HIS A 134 -1.56 -7.72 -10.32
C HIS A 134 -2.27 -6.40 -10.04
N ILE A 135 -1.63 -5.46 -9.33
CA ILE A 135 -2.16 -4.09 -9.13
C ILE A 135 -2.51 -3.43 -10.47
N ALA A 136 -1.65 -3.55 -11.48
CA ALA A 136 -1.92 -3.01 -12.81
C ALA A 136 -2.77 -3.96 -13.67
N GLU A 137 -2.50 -5.26 -13.61
CA GLU A 137 -3.16 -6.27 -14.45
C GLU A 137 -4.68 -6.36 -14.20
N LEU A 138 -5.07 -6.24 -12.93
CA LEU A 138 -6.47 -6.39 -12.49
C LEU A 138 -7.22 -5.06 -12.36
N ALA A 139 -6.57 -3.93 -12.64
CA ALA A 139 -7.24 -2.63 -12.62
C ALA A 139 -8.37 -2.60 -13.68
N ARG A 140 -9.56 -2.20 -13.24
CA ARG A 140 -10.77 -2.07 -14.08
C ARG A 140 -11.50 -0.77 -13.79
N PRO A 141 -12.13 -0.11 -14.79
CA PRO A 141 -12.88 1.12 -14.56
C PRO A 141 -13.97 0.97 -13.50
N SER A 142 -14.35 2.10 -12.89
CA SER A 142 -15.45 2.13 -11.92
C SER A 142 -16.75 1.58 -12.55
N GLY A 143 -17.43 0.69 -11.83
CA GLY A 143 -18.66 0.02 -12.28
C GLY A 143 -18.45 -1.25 -13.14
N ASP A 144 -17.21 -1.65 -13.44
CA ASP A 144 -16.94 -2.91 -14.12
C ASP A 144 -17.30 -4.12 -13.22
N ALA A 145 -18.07 -5.08 -13.73
CA ALA A 145 -18.49 -6.25 -12.96
C ALA A 145 -17.33 -7.19 -12.57
N GLN A 146 -16.18 -7.08 -13.26
CA GLN A 146 -14.98 -7.87 -13.00
C GLN A 146 -13.97 -7.14 -12.10
N ARG A 147 -14.36 -6.03 -11.48
CA ARG A 147 -13.50 -5.26 -10.59
C ARG A 147 -13.18 -6.02 -9.31
N SER A 148 -11.95 -5.88 -8.85
CA SER A 148 -11.46 -6.53 -7.64
C SER A 148 -11.46 -5.58 -6.46
N VAL A 149 -11.54 -6.13 -5.25
CA VAL A 149 -11.43 -5.39 -3.99
C VAL A 149 -10.00 -5.41 -3.46
N LEU A 150 -9.58 -4.33 -2.81
CA LEU A 150 -8.38 -4.28 -1.95
C LEU A 150 -8.81 -4.06 -0.51
N ALA A 151 -8.25 -4.85 0.41
CA ALA A 151 -8.45 -4.64 1.84
C ALA A 151 -7.80 -3.33 2.31
N ILE A 152 -8.52 -2.55 3.12
CA ILE A 152 -7.99 -1.40 3.84
C ILE A 152 -8.30 -1.50 5.33
N ALA A 153 -7.49 -0.86 6.16
CA ALA A 153 -7.73 -0.73 7.60
C ALA A 153 -7.17 0.60 8.12
N GLY A 154 -7.90 1.30 8.98
CA GLY A 154 -7.52 2.61 9.52
C GLY A 154 -8.50 3.11 10.57
N ASP A 155 -8.02 3.97 11.47
CA ASP A 155 -8.81 4.44 12.62
C ASP A 155 -9.63 5.71 12.33
N ASP A 156 -9.24 6.48 11.28
CA ASP A 156 -9.93 7.69 10.87
C ASP A 156 -10.83 7.42 9.65
N GLU A 157 -12.14 7.65 9.80
CA GLU A 157 -13.13 7.40 8.74
C GLU A 157 -12.96 8.31 7.52
N ALA A 158 -12.54 9.57 7.71
CA ALA A 158 -12.31 10.49 6.60
C ALA A 158 -11.04 10.11 5.81
N ALA A 159 -10.00 9.62 6.49
CA ALA A 159 -8.81 9.07 5.89
C ALA A 159 -9.12 7.80 5.10
N LYS A 160 -9.86 6.85 5.68
CA LYS A 160 -10.32 5.65 4.96
C LYS A 160 -11.15 6.02 3.73
N LYS A 161 -12.03 7.02 3.83
CA LYS A 161 -12.77 7.52 2.67
C LYS A 161 -11.85 8.07 1.58
N THR A 162 -10.86 8.88 1.95
CA THR A 162 -9.86 9.43 1.00
C THR A 162 -9.12 8.31 0.29
N VAL A 163 -8.73 7.27 1.02
CA VAL A 163 -8.05 6.10 0.45
C VAL A 163 -8.98 5.28 -0.43
N ALA A 164 -10.23 5.06 -0.04
CA ALA A 164 -11.21 4.36 -0.85
C ALA A 164 -11.51 5.10 -2.17
N ASP A 165 -11.65 6.43 -2.13
CA ASP A 165 -11.84 7.26 -3.32
C ASP A 165 -10.62 7.18 -4.26
N PHE A 166 -9.40 7.13 -3.71
CA PHE A 166 -8.18 6.93 -4.50
C PHE A 166 -8.09 5.52 -5.12
N ILE A 167 -8.38 4.49 -4.33
CA ILE A 167 -8.44 3.10 -4.80
C ILE A 167 -9.48 2.98 -5.94
N ASP A 168 -10.63 3.66 -5.79
CA ASP A 168 -11.65 3.75 -6.84
C ASP A 168 -11.07 4.37 -8.12
N SER A 169 -10.43 5.53 -8.01
CA SER A 169 -9.92 6.24 -9.19
C SER A 169 -8.88 5.45 -9.99
N ILE A 170 -8.11 4.57 -9.33
CA ILE A 170 -7.09 3.74 -9.98
C ILE A 170 -7.56 2.34 -10.36
N GLY A 171 -8.87 2.08 -10.27
CA GLY A 171 -9.50 0.91 -10.87
C GLY A 171 -9.75 -0.27 -9.94
N TRP A 172 -9.96 -0.01 -8.65
CA TRP A 172 -10.19 -1.02 -7.62
C TRP A 172 -11.34 -0.63 -6.71
N ASP A 173 -12.03 -1.59 -6.10
CA ASP A 173 -12.92 -1.32 -4.97
C ASP A 173 -12.14 -1.43 -3.65
N ALA A 174 -12.56 -0.71 -2.61
CA ALA A 174 -12.00 -0.87 -1.27
C ALA A 174 -12.91 -1.74 -0.40
N TYR A 175 -12.32 -2.69 0.32
CA TYR A 175 -13.00 -3.47 1.36
C TYR A 175 -12.45 -3.04 2.72
N ASP A 176 -13.26 -2.33 3.50
CA ASP A 176 -12.88 -1.84 4.82
C ASP A 176 -12.94 -2.95 5.86
N VAL A 177 -11.78 -3.27 6.45
CA VAL A 177 -11.61 -4.30 7.49
C VAL A 177 -11.81 -3.70 8.90
N GLY A 178 -11.93 -2.37 9.01
CA GLY A 178 -12.15 -1.65 10.27
C GLY A 178 -10.89 -0.93 10.78
N PRO A 179 -10.68 -0.90 12.11
CA PRO A 179 -9.55 -0.19 12.73
C PRO A 179 -8.19 -0.61 12.19
N LEU A 180 -7.18 0.26 12.29
CA LEU A 180 -5.81 -0.01 11.83
C LEU A 180 -5.24 -1.29 12.45
N ALA A 181 -5.60 -1.54 13.72
CA ALA A 181 -5.24 -2.73 14.48
C ALA A 181 -5.78 -4.04 13.87
N GLU A 182 -6.76 -4.02 12.95
CA GLU A 182 -7.24 -5.19 12.20
C GLU A 182 -6.42 -5.46 10.92
N GLY A 183 -5.47 -4.56 10.59
CA GLY A 183 -4.55 -4.67 9.45
C GLY A 183 -3.71 -5.95 9.41
N TRP A 184 -3.54 -6.62 10.56
CA TRP A 184 -2.86 -7.92 10.63
C TRP A 184 -3.57 -9.03 9.86
N ARG A 185 -4.89 -8.96 9.67
CA ARG A 185 -5.68 -10.04 9.03
C ARG A 185 -5.33 -10.28 7.56
N PHE A 186 -4.68 -9.32 6.93
CA PHE A 186 -4.20 -9.37 5.55
C PHE A 186 -2.71 -9.03 5.45
N GLN A 187 -1.97 -9.23 6.55
CA GLN A 187 -0.51 -9.17 6.54
C GLN A 187 0.09 -10.47 6.00
N ARG A 188 1.39 -10.45 5.77
CA ARG A 188 2.18 -11.66 5.44
C ARG A 188 1.76 -12.89 6.27
N ASP A 189 1.80 -14.06 5.64
CA ASP A 189 1.52 -15.38 6.21
C ASP A 189 0.07 -15.61 6.69
N THR A 190 -0.85 -14.66 6.44
CA THR A 190 -2.30 -14.86 6.63
C THR A 190 -2.99 -15.31 5.33
N PRO A 191 -4.19 -15.92 5.40
CA PRO A 191 -4.89 -16.40 4.21
C PRO A 191 -5.24 -15.32 3.18
N ALA A 192 -5.47 -14.07 3.63
CA ALA A 192 -5.78 -12.94 2.75
C ALA A 192 -4.53 -12.29 2.12
N TYR A 193 -3.34 -12.87 2.31
CA TYR A 193 -2.08 -12.35 1.78
C TYR A 193 -1.75 -12.89 0.39
N GLY A 194 -1.99 -12.08 -0.65
CA GLY A 194 -1.57 -12.34 -2.03
C GLY A 194 -2.44 -13.37 -2.75
N GLY A 195 -2.56 -14.58 -2.20
CA GLY A 195 -3.10 -15.76 -2.86
C GLY A 195 -4.51 -15.59 -3.46
N VAL A 196 -5.34 -14.75 -2.86
CA VAL A 196 -6.70 -14.46 -3.35
C VAL A 196 -6.72 -13.84 -4.76
N TYR A 197 -5.65 -13.14 -5.15
CA TYR A 197 -5.54 -12.47 -6.45
C TYR A 197 -4.90 -13.34 -7.53
N PHE A 198 -4.35 -14.51 -7.19
CA PHE A 198 -3.72 -15.39 -8.16
C PHE A 198 -4.76 -16.32 -8.79
N ALA A 199 -4.72 -16.48 -10.12
CA ALA A 199 -5.57 -17.42 -10.83
C ALA A 199 -5.29 -18.88 -10.42
N GLU A 200 -4.04 -19.18 -10.10
CA GLU A 200 -3.57 -20.48 -9.62
C GLU A 200 -2.55 -20.30 -8.51
N LYS A 201 -2.37 -21.32 -7.64
CA LYS A 201 -1.37 -21.22 -6.57
C LYS A 201 0.03 -21.12 -7.17
N PRO A 202 0.83 -20.07 -6.84
CA PRO A 202 2.22 -19.98 -7.29
C PRO A 202 3.04 -21.19 -6.86
N THR A 203 3.88 -21.71 -7.76
CA THR A 203 4.87 -22.75 -7.45
C THR A 203 6.13 -22.12 -6.86
N ASP A 204 6.91 -22.90 -6.11
CA ASP A 204 8.19 -22.44 -5.56
C ASP A 204 9.11 -21.90 -6.67
N GLY A 205 9.39 -20.59 -6.61
CA GLY A 205 10.31 -19.90 -7.53
C GLY A 205 9.65 -19.04 -8.63
N GLY A 206 8.32 -18.99 -8.76
CA GLY A 206 7.67 -18.20 -9.80
C GLY A 206 6.37 -17.51 -9.36
N PHE A 207 6.33 -16.18 -9.44
CA PHE A 207 5.12 -15.35 -9.25
C PHE A 207 4.53 -14.88 -10.59
N ASP A 208 5.01 -15.40 -11.72
CA ASP A 208 4.51 -15.06 -13.06
C ASP A 208 3.26 -15.86 -13.40
N VAL A 209 2.27 -15.74 -12.52
CA VAL A 209 0.96 -16.39 -12.64
C VAL A 209 -0.05 -15.26 -12.84
N PRO A 210 -0.97 -15.38 -13.81
CA PRO A 210 -1.99 -14.36 -14.07
C PRO A 210 -2.82 -14.03 -12.83
N GLY A 211 -3.27 -12.78 -12.77
CA GLY A 211 -4.23 -12.35 -11.78
C GLY A 211 -5.62 -12.93 -12.05
N ARG A 212 -6.42 -13.08 -11.01
CA ARG A 212 -7.88 -13.27 -11.10
C ARG A 212 -8.62 -12.20 -10.32
N GLN A 213 -9.90 -12.02 -10.63
CA GLN A 213 -10.77 -11.19 -9.82
C GLN A 213 -10.82 -11.71 -8.37
N ALA A 214 -10.73 -10.80 -7.41
CA ALA A 214 -11.01 -11.06 -6.00
C ALA A 214 -12.15 -10.14 -5.54
N THR A 215 -13.26 -10.72 -5.12
CA THR A 215 -14.45 -9.99 -4.63
C THR A 215 -14.45 -9.91 -3.11
N ALA A 216 -15.38 -9.13 -2.54
CA ALA A 216 -15.64 -9.13 -1.10
C ALA A 216 -15.96 -10.54 -0.57
N ALA A 217 -16.72 -11.34 -1.33
CA ALA A 217 -17.07 -12.71 -0.96
C ALA A 217 -15.87 -13.67 -0.97
N ASP A 218 -14.83 -13.37 -1.76
CA ASP A 218 -13.56 -14.11 -1.73
C ASP A 218 -12.72 -13.73 -0.51
N ILE A 219 -12.63 -12.44 -0.18
CA ILE A 219 -11.68 -11.93 0.82
C ILE A 219 -12.19 -12.05 2.27
N GLU A 220 -13.49 -11.85 2.51
CA GLU A 220 -14.10 -11.89 3.84
C GLU A 220 -13.84 -13.20 4.60
N PRO A 221 -14.04 -14.41 4.02
CA PRO A 221 -13.74 -15.65 4.74
C PRO A 221 -12.25 -15.80 5.05
N LEU A 222 -11.35 -15.27 4.22
CA LEU A 222 -9.90 -15.32 4.46
C LEU A 222 -9.49 -14.41 5.62
N LEU A 223 -10.09 -13.22 5.72
CA LEU A 223 -9.89 -12.30 6.85
C LEU A 223 -10.39 -12.89 8.16
N LYS A 224 -11.52 -13.61 8.14
CA LYS A 224 -12.06 -14.34 9.31
C LYS A 224 -11.20 -15.53 9.71
N ALA A 225 -10.58 -16.21 8.75
CA ALA A 225 -9.70 -17.36 8.99
C ALA A 225 -8.28 -16.98 9.44
N ALA A 226 -7.91 -15.69 9.38
CA ALA A 226 -6.60 -15.22 9.81
C ALA A 226 -6.35 -15.55 11.30
N LYS A 227 -5.13 -16.02 11.58
CA LYS A 227 -4.63 -16.30 12.93
C LYS A 227 -3.36 -15.50 13.17
N ARG A 228 -3.19 -15.02 14.40
CA ARG A 228 -1.96 -14.39 14.87
C ARG A 228 -0.86 -15.45 14.98
N TYR A 229 0.39 -15.08 14.74
CA TYR A 229 1.55 -15.98 14.90
C TYR A 229 1.61 -16.61 16.29
N ARG A 230 1.28 -15.86 17.34
CA ARG A 230 1.25 -16.35 18.73
C ARG A 230 0.14 -17.35 19.02
N ASP A 231 -0.86 -17.45 18.14
CA ASP A 231 -2.04 -18.33 18.27
C ASP A 231 -1.95 -19.56 17.33
N MET A 232 -0.84 -19.73 16.59
CA MET A 232 -0.56 -20.87 15.73
C MET A 232 0.28 -21.94 16.44
#